data_AF-A0A914QRK2-F1
#
_entry.id   AF-A0A914QRK2-F1
#
_cell.length_a   1.000
_cell.length_b   1.000
_cell.length_c   1.000
_cell.angle_alpha   90.00
_cell.angle_beta   90.00
_cell.angle_gamma   90.00
#
_symmetry.space_group_name_H-M   'P 1'
#
loop_
_entity.id
_entity.type
_entity.pdbx_description
1 polymer ?
#
loop_
_entity_poly.entity_id
_entity_poly.type
_entity_poly.pdbx_seq_one_letter_code
_entity_poly.pdbx_strand_id
1 'polypeptide(L)'
;MAIIWIFTWLLKIVFWAAVLFLPLSISYYFYLKHRSRYFQSLGIPHLPVKSLFLGNLPEYEKDGKLHDKLLEWSKKYGPTFGMMQGGDKVIVTSDLKILHEIFLKQFHTFQTRQLHPSFAVDQENDLTLNVFGSQGRRWKRLRSLFSASLTIGKIKSVDPIINKASKELVAVFKETEGGVVDVVP
;
A
#
# COMPACT_ATOMS: atom_id res chain seq x y z
N MET A 1 8.70 -34.56 -47.67
CA MET A 1 7.87 -35.35 -46.74
C MET A 1 8.02 -34.90 -45.29
N ALA A 2 9.22 -34.93 -44.68
CA ALA A 2 9.42 -34.54 -43.28
C ALA A 2 8.92 -33.11 -42.91
N ILE A 3 9.11 -32.14 -43.81
CA ILE A 3 8.67 -30.74 -43.61
C ILE A 3 7.15 -30.64 -43.44
N ILE A 4 6.37 -31.41 -44.20
CA ILE A 4 4.90 -31.40 -44.14
C ILE A 4 4.42 -32.01 -42.81
N TRP A 5 5.10 -33.07 -42.35
CA TRP A 5 4.82 -33.69 -41.04
C TRP A 5 5.13 -32.76 -39.88
N ILE A 6 6.25 -32.04 -39.93
CA ILE A 6 6.61 -31.03 -38.92
C ILE A 6 5.60 -29.89 -38.93
N PHE A 7 5.22 -29.39 -40.11
CA PHE A 7 4.27 -28.30 -40.25
C PHE A 7 2.88 -28.65 -39.71
N THR A 8 2.36 -29.84 -40.05
CA THR A 8 1.07 -30.32 -39.53
C THR A 8 1.10 -30.60 -38.03
N TRP A 9 2.24 -31.05 -37.49
CA TRP A 9 2.45 -31.22 -36.05
C TRP A 9 2.44 -29.88 -35.31
N LEU A 10 3.16 -28.87 -35.82
CA LEU A 10 3.16 -27.52 -35.25
C LEU A 10 1.77 -26.88 -35.28
N LEU A 11 1.04 -27.02 -36.39
CA LEU A 11 -0.34 -26.53 -36.50
C LEU A 11 -1.26 -27.15 -35.45
N LYS A 12 -1.13 -28.47 -35.19
CA LYS A 12 -1.91 -29.15 -34.14
C LYS A 12 -1.58 -28.61 -32.75
N ILE A 13 -0.30 -28.35 -32.46
CA ILE A 13 0.11 -27.76 -31.17
C ILE A 13 -0.50 -26.36 -30.98
N VAL A 14 -0.38 -25.50 -31.99
CA VAL A 14 -0.95 -24.14 -31.93
C VAL A 14 -2.47 -24.20 -31.78
N PHE A 15 -3.13 -25.10 -32.50
CA PHE A 15 -4.57 -25.29 -32.39
C PHE A 15 -5.00 -25.73 -30.97
N TRP A 16 -4.39 -26.79 -30.43
CA TRP A 16 -4.70 -27.27 -29.08
C TRP A 16 -4.34 -26.26 -27.99
N ALA A 17 -3.24 -25.52 -28.16
CA ALA A 17 -2.92 -24.40 -27.28
C ALA A 17 -4.02 -23.32 -27.34
N ALA A 18 -4.47 -22.90 -28.52
CA ALA A 18 -5.54 -21.92 -28.66
C ALA A 18 -6.86 -22.42 -28.03
N VAL A 19 -7.22 -23.69 -28.22
CA VAL A 19 -8.42 -24.32 -27.64
C VAL A 19 -8.40 -24.29 -26.11
N LEU A 20 -7.24 -24.40 -25.47
CA LEU A 20 -7.11 -24.31 -24.01
C LEU A 20 -7.01 -22.86 -23.52
N PHE A 21 -6.19 -22.03 -24.17
CA PHE A 21 -5.90 -20.66 -23.72
C PHE A 21 -7.08 -19.70 -23.92
N LEU A 22 -7.87 -19.83 -24.99
CA LEU A 22 -9.03 -18.97 -25.25
C LEU A 22 -10.09 -19.04 -24.14
N PRO A 23 -10.65 -20.22 -23.78
CA PRO A 23 -11.67 -20.30 -22.74
C PRO A 23 -11.13 -19.88 -21.37
N LEU A 24 -9.86 -20.18 -21.06
CA LEU A 24 -9.20 -19.70 -19.85
C LEU A 24 -9.12 -18.17 -19.82
N SER A 25 -8.74 -17.55 -20.93
CA SER A 25 -8.64 -16.08 -21.05
C SER A 25 -10.01 -15.41 -20.95
N ILE A 26 -11.04 -16.00 -21.56
CA ILE A 26 -12.42 -15.51 -21.48
C ILE A 26 -12.95 -15.64 -20.05
N SER A 27 -12.78 -16.81 -19.42
CA SER A 27 -13.16 -17.05 -18.03
C SER A 27 -12.46 -16.06 -17.09
N TYR A 28 -11.15 -15.85 -17.28
CA TYR A 28 -10.37 -14.90 -16.51
C TYR A 28 -10.83 -13.45 -16.72
N TYR A 29 -11.17 -13.06 -17.95
CA TYR A 29 -11.75 -11.74 -18.24
C TYR A 29 -13.07 -11.53 -17.49
N PHE A 30 -13.98 -12.51 -17.51
CA PHE A 30 -15.24 -12.43 -16.79
C PHE A 30 -15.03 -12.38 -15.27
N TYR A 31 -14.07 -13.13 -14.75
CA TYR A 31 -13.65 -13.05 -13.35
C TYR A 31 -13.19 -11.63 -12.98
N LEU A 32 -12.28 -11.03 -13.76
CA LEU A 32 -11.83 -9.66 -13.51
C LEU A 32 -12.95 -8.63 -13.60
N LYS A 33 -13.86 -8.79 -14.58
CA LYS A 33 -15.03 -7.91 -14.75
C LYS A 33 -16.04 -8.05 -13.62
N HIS A 34 -16.23 -9.26 -13.10
CA HIS A 34 -17.07 -9.46 -11.91
C HIS A 34 -16.42 -8.81 -10.69
N ARG A 35 -15.11 -9.01 -10.52
CA ARG A 35 -14.34 -8.44 -9.41
C ARG A 35 -14.37 -6.91 -9.41
N SER A 36 -14.28 -6.26 -10.57
CA SER A 36 -14.32 -4.78 -10.67
C SER A 36 -15.66 -4.17 -10.29
N ARG A 37 -16.75 -4.96 -10.31
CA ARG A 37 -18.10 -4.54 -9.91
C ARG A 37 -18.40 -4.72 -8.42
N TYR A 38 -17.42 -5.12 -7.61
CA TYR A 38 -17.62 -5.41 -6.19
C TYR A 38 -18.31 -4.25 -5.44
N PHE A 39 -17.73 -3.05 -5.48
CA PHE A 39 -18.30 -1.89 -4.77
C PHE A 39 -19.64 -1.45 -5.36
N GLN A 40 -19.81 -1.58 -6.68
CA GLN A 40 -21.08 -1.32 -7.34
C GLN A 40 -22.19 -2.23 -6.81
N SER A 41 -21.90 -3.53 -6.63
CA SER A 41 -22.86 -4.51 -6.10
C SER A 41 -23.25 -4.26 -4.65
N LEU A 42 -22.40 -3.58 -3.87
CA LEU A 42 -22.66 -3.20 -2.48
C LEU A 42 -23.31 -1.82 -2.35
N GLY A 43 -23.50 -1.08 -3.45
CA GLY A 43 -24.02 0.29 -3.41
C GLY A 43 -23.06 1.29 -2.74
N ILE A 44 -21.78 0.95 -2.60
CA ILE A 44 -20.78 1.82 -1.99
C ILE A 44 -20.27 2.79 -3.06
N PRO A 45 -20.21 4.13 -2.80
CA PRO A 45 -19.55 5.08 -3.69
C PRO A 45 -18.13 4.62 -4.02
N HIS A 46 -17.72 4.65 -5.29
CA HIS A 46 -16.43 4.10 -5.68
C HIS A 46 -15.82 4.81 -6.89
N LEU A 47 -14.50 4.69 -7.01
CA LEU A 47 -13.79 5.12 -8.21
C LEU A 47 -14.15 4.23 -9.40
N PRO A 48 -14.32 4.80 -10.60
CA PRO A 48 -14.45 4.00 -11.80
C PRO A 48 -13.16 3.19 -12.02
N VAL A 49 -13.28 1.89 -12.25
CA VAL A 49 -12.13 1.00 -12.47
C VAL A 49 -11.59 1.19 -13.89
N LYS A 50 -10.44 1.88 -14.02
CA LYS A 50 -9.82 2.16 -15.33
C LYS A 50 -9.08 0.98 -15.95
N SER A 51 -8.52 0.10 -15.13
CA SER A 51 -7.87 -1.14 -15.59
C SER A 51 -8.44 -2.35 -14.87
N LEU A 52 -8.85 -3.38 -15.62
CA LEU A 52 -9.34 -4.63 -15.02
C LEU A 52 -8.25 -5.41 -14.27
N PHE A 53 -6.98 -5.20 -14.65
CA PHE A 53 -5.84 -5.88 -14.03
C PHE A 53 -5.23 -5.06 -12.90
N LEU A 54 -4.98 -3.76 -13.15
CA LEU A 54 -4.29 -2.88 -12.21
C LEU A 54 -5.25 -2.09 -11.31
N GLY A 55 -6.56 -2.17 -11.56
CA GLY A 55 -7.54 -1.36 -10.84
C GLY A 55 -7.33 0.12 -11.11
N ASN A 56 -7.18 0.88 -10.04
CA ASN A 56 -6.90 2.31 -9.98
C ASN A 56 -5.42 2.63 -9.71
N LEU A 57 -4.52 1.63 -9.68
CA LEU A 57 -3.08 1.85 -9.48
C LEU A 57 -2.44 2.88 -10.43
N PRO A 58 -2.79 2.91 -11.74
CA PRO A 58 -2.21 3.91 -12.64
C PRO A 58 -2.57 5.36 -12.26
N GLU A 59 -3.65 5.55 -11.50
CA GLU A 59 -4.07 6.87 -11.02
C GLU A 59 -3.34 7.26 -9.72
N TYR A 60 -2.77 6.28 -9.02
CA TYR A 60 -1.98 6.42 -7.80
C TYR A 60 -0.60 7.02 -8.10
N GLU A 61 0.04 6.55 -9.18
CA GLU A 61 1.45 6.83 -9.48
C GLU A 61 1.67 7.99 -10.46
N LYS A 62 0.61 8.49 -11.10
CA LYS A 62 0.73 9.41 -12.23
C LYS A 62 1.49 10.70 -11.91
N ASP A 63 1.24 11.29 -10.74
CA ASP A 63 1.70 12.65 -10.40
C ASP A 63 2.56 12.72 -9.13
N GLY A 64 2.83 11.58 -8.46
CA GLY A 64 3.53 11.54 -7.17
C GLY A 64 2.79 12.21 -6.00
N LYS A 65 1.57 12.73 -6.22
CA LYS A 65 0.76 13.50 -5.27
C LYS A 65 -0.47 12.73 -4.80
N LEU A 66 -0.23 11.56 -4.21
CA LEU A 66 -1.32 10.68 -3.76
C LEU A 66 -2.27 11.39 -2.78
N HIS A 67 -1.73 12.17 -1.84
CA HIS A 67 -2.53 12.86 -0.83
C HIS A 67 -3.56 13.83 -1.47
N ASP A 68 -3.14 14.60 -2.47
CA ASP A 68 -4.01 15.51 -3.21
C ASP A 68 -5.14 14.74 -3.93
N LYS A 69 -4.80 13.60 -4.53
CA LYS A 69 -5.79 12.73 -5.21
C LYS A 69 -6.81 12.14 -4.26
N LEU A 70 -6.37 11.65 -3.10
CA LEU A 70 -7.28 11.14 -2.08
C LEU A 70 -8.22 12.23 -1.57
N LEU A 71 -7.73 13.47 -1.41
CA LEU A 71 -8.55 14.62 -1.03
C LEU A 71 -9.56 14.98 -2.14
N GLU A 72 -9.12 15.02 -3.40
CA GLU A 72 -9.98 15.25 -4.57
C GLU A 72 -11.11 14.21 -4.64
N TRP A 73 -10.77 12.93 -4.49
CA TRP A 73 -11.74 11.84 -4.51
C TRP A 73 -12.67 11.86 -3.31
N SER A 74 -12.18 12.20 -2.12
CA SER A 74 -13.05 12.35 -0.95
C SER A 74 -14.07 13.47 -1.14
N LYS A 75 -13.69 14.58 -1.77
CA LYS A 75 -14.64 15.65 -2.13
C LYS A 75 -15.67 15.19 -3.16
N LYS A 76 -15.29 14.32 -4.10
CA LYS A 76 -16.14 13.87 -5.21
C LYS A 76 -17.08 12.71 -4.85
N TYR A 77 -16.59 11.70 -4.15
CA TYR A 77 -17.32 10.46 -3.84
C TYR A 77 -17.81 10.41 -2.40
N GLY A 78 -17.45 11.40 -1.58
CA GLY A 78 -17.82 11.51 -0.18
C GLY A 78 -16.72 11.05 0.78
N PRO A 79 -17.00 11.12 2.09
CA PRO A 79 -16.02 10.80 3.12
C PRO A 79 -15.62 9.32 3.12
N THR A 80 -16.46 8.42 2.59
CA THR A 80 -16.16 6.98 2.50
C THR A 80 -16.42 6.49 1.09
N PHE A 81 -15.41 5.93 0.45
CA PHE A 81 -15.52 5.40 -0.91
C PHE A 81 -14.60 4.19 -1.14
N GLY A 82 -14.96 3.36 -2.12
CA GLY A 82 -14.18 2.20 -2.54
C GLY A 82 -13.25 2.52 -3.72
N MET A 83 -12.13 1.81 -3.77
CA MET A 83 -11.23 1.78 -4.93
C MET A 83 -10.61 0.39 -5.07
N MET A 84 -10.19 0.05 -6.29
CA MET A 84 -9.51 -1.21 -6.58
C MET A 84 -8.01 -0.96 -6.70
N GLN A 85 -7.18 -1.62 -5.91
CA GLN A 85 -5.72 -1.50 -6.02
C GLN A 85 -5.14 -2.81 -6.53
N GLY A 86 -4.79 -2.89 -7.82
CA GLY A 86 -4.38 -4.16 -8.41
C GLY A 86 -5.48 -5.19 -8.24
N GLY A 87 -5.22 -6.21 -7.41
CA GLY A 87 -6.11 -7.28 -6.91
C GLY A 87 -7.13 -6.87 -5.84
N ASP A 88 -6.79 -5.85 -5.07
CA ASP A 88 -7.36 -5.64 -3.74
C ASP A 88 -8.54 -4.68 -3.74
N LYS A 89 -9.46 -4.92 -2.81
CA LYS A 89 -10.63 -4.10 -2.57
C LYS A 89 -10.31 -3.18 -1.41
N VAL A 90 -10.17 -1.88 -1.68
CA VAL A 90 -9.74 -0.90 -0.69
C VAL A 90 -10.87 0.08 -0.39
N ILE A 91 -11.16 0.29 0.88
CA ILE A 91 -12.05 1.35 1.34
C ILE A 91 -11.18 2.49 1.87
N VAL A 92 -11.43 3.69 1.36
CA VAL A 92 -10.85 4.93 1.86
C VAL A 92 -11.92 5.65 2.66
N THR A 93 -11.60 6.07 3.87
CA THR A 93 -12.55 6.79 4.73
C THR A 93 -11.90 7.92 5.51
N SER A 94 -12.62 9.05 5.58
CA SER A 94 -12.39 10.18 6.48
C SER A 94 -13.52 10.33 7.51
N ASP A 95 -14.44 9.36 7.59
CA ASP A 95 -15.53 9.36 8.56
C ASP A 95 -15.02 9.02 9.97
N LEU A 96 -15.13 9.98 10.89
CA LEU A 96 -14.67 9.83 12.27
C LEU A 96 -15.33 8.67 13.02
N LYS A 97 -16.58 8.31 12.72
CA LYS A 97 -17.26 7.18 13.36
C LYS A 97 -16.62 5.87 12.94
N ILE A 98 -16.34 5.72 11.65
CA ILE A 98 -15.67 4.53 11.11
C ILE A 98 -14.23 4.45 11.63
N LEU A 99 -13.51 5.56 11.62
CA LEU A 99 -12.14 5.63 12.13
C LEU A 99 -12.09 5.29 13.63
N HIS A 100 -13.01 5.82 14.44
CA HIS A 100 -13.12 5.47 15.85
C HIS A 100 -13.42 3.97 16.05
N GLU A 101 -14.32 3.41 15.26
CA GLU A 101 -14.64 1.98 15.32
C GLU A 101 -13.42 1.11 14.99
N ILE A 102 -12.71 1.41 13.90
CA ILE A 102 -11.56 0.64 13.42
C ILE A 102 -10.36 0.79 14.35
N PHE A 103 -9.98 2.03 14.70
CA PHE A 103 -8.74 2.31 15.42
C PHE A 103 -8.83 2.13 16.93
N LEU A 104 -10.02 2.24 17.53
CA LEU A 104 -10.18 2.13 18.98
C LEU A 104 -10.92 0.86 19.39
N LYS A 105 -12.15 0.67 18.92
CA LYS A 105 -13.00 -0.43 19.39
C LYS A 105 -12.58 -1.78 18.82
N GLN A 106 -12.30 -1.83 17.51
CA GLN A 106 -11.97 -3.06 16.77
C GLN A 106 -10.50 -3.15 16.39
N PHE A 107 -9.63 -2.45 17.12
CA PHE A 107 -8.20 -2.42 16.84
C PHE A 107 -7.58 -3.83 16.71
N HIS A 108 -8.04 -4.78 17.53
CA HIS A 108 -7.54 -6.15 17.51
C HIS A 108 -7.83 -6.89 16.19
N THR A 109 -8.91 -6.51 15.49
CA THR A 109 -9.27 -7.03 14.15
C THR A 109 -8.48 -6.31 13.06
N PHE A 110 -8.31 -4.99 13.18
CA PHE A 110 -7.66 -4.13 12.19
C PHE A 110 -6.18 -3.81 12.50
N GLN A 111 -5.50 -4.71 13.23
CA GLN A 111 -4.11 -4.50 13.65
C GLN A 111 -3.09 -4.62 12.50
N THR A 112 -3.48 -5.27 11.40
CA THR A 112 -2.60 -5.57 10.28
C THR A 112 -2.62 -4.45 9.24
N ARG A 113 -1.43 -4.02 8.81
CA ARG A 113 -1.27 -3.02 7.74
C ARG A 113 -1.07 -3.72 6.40
N GLN A 114 -1.57 -3.11 5.33
CA GLN A 114 -1.24 -3.54 3.97
C GLN A 114 0.28 -3.38 3.80
N LEU A 115 0.97 -4.50 3.62
CA LEU A 115 2.40 -4.51 3.35
C LEU A 115 2.63 -4.39 1.86
N HIS A 116 3.68 -3.66 1.49
CA HIS A 116 4.20 -3.75 0.12
C HIS A 116 4.54 -5.23 -0.18
N PRO A 117 4.31 -5.73 -1.40
CA PRO A 117 4.62 -7.12 -1.76
C PRO A 117 6.08 -7.53 -1.46
N SER A 118 7.02 -6.57 -1.47
CA SER A 118 8.42 -6.79 -1.07
C SER A 118 8.62 -7.13 0.41
N PHE A 119 7.61 -6.91 1.27
CA PHE A 119 7.61 -7.29 2.68
C PHE A 119 6.78 -8.56 2.95
N ALA A 120 6.37 -9.29 1.91
CA ALA A 120 5.82 -10.64 2.03
C ALA A 120 6.94 -11.63 2.39
N VAL A 121 7.55 -11.42 3.55
CA VAL A 121 8.63 -12.24 4.10
C VAL A 121 8.12 -12.95 5.35
N ASP A 122 8.84 -14.00 5.74
CA ASP A 122 8.54 -14.78 6.94
C ASP A 122 8.47 -13.89 8.17
N GLN A 123 7.24 -13.66 8.63
CA GLN A 123 6.93 -12.79 9.76
C GLN A 123 7.50 -13.30 11.09
N GLU A 124 7.87 -14.58 11.19
CA GLU A 124 8.43 -15.15 12.42
C GLU A 124 9.96 -15.19 12.36
N ASN A 125 10.55 -15.60 11.23
CA ASN A 125 11.99 -15.89 11.16
C ASN A 125 12.86 -14.80 10.51
N ASP A 126 12.27 -13.85 9.79
CA ASP A 126 13.06 -12.82 9.11
C ASP A 126 13.54 -11.73 10.08
N LEU A 127 14.84 -11.64 10.36
CA LEU A 127 15.42 -10.67 11.28
C LEU A 127 15.44 -9.23 10.73
N THR A 128 15.25 -9.03 9.43
CA THR A 128 15.23 -7.70 8.80
C THR A 128 13.92 -6.93 9.07
N LEU A 129 12.86 -7.64 9.49
CA LEU A 129 11.57 -7.03 9.80
C LEU A 129 11.61 -6.21 11.10
N ASN A 130 11.51 -4.90 10.93
CA ASN A 130 11.33 -3.93 12.01
C ASN A 130 9.86 -3.83 12.49
N VAL A 131 9.58 -2.92 13.42
CA VAL A 131 8.23 -2.69 13.96
C VAL A 131 7.22 -2.17 12.92
N PHE A 132 7.68 -1.61 11.80
CA PHE A 132 6.81 -1.10 10.73
C PHE A 132 6.45 -2.16 9.70
N GLY A 133 7.37 -3.10 9.42
CA GLY A 133 7.15 -4.22 8.50
C GLY A 133 6.61 -5.50 9.13
N SER A 134 6.62 -5.60 10.47
CA SER A 134 6.09 -6.77 11.19
C SER A 134 4.57 -6.70 11.39
N GLN A 135 3.94 -7.87 11.50
CA GLN A 135 2.51 -8.03 11.77
C GLN A 135 2.24 -8.95 12.97
N GLY A 136 0.97 -9.00 13.40
CA GLY A 136 0.47 -9.98 14.38
C GLY A 136 1.25 -9.99 15.71
N ARG A 137 1.62 -11.20 16.17
CA ARG A 137 2.30 -11.39 17.46
C ARG A 137 3.67 -10.74 17.51
N ARG A 138 4.45 -10.81 16.42
CA ARG A 138 5.78 -10.20 16.35
C ARG A 138 5.70 -8.69 16.48
N TRP A 139 4.77 -8.06 15.75
CA TRP A 139 4.51 -6.63 15.88
C TRP A 139 4.17 -6.23 17.31
N LYS A 140 3.30 -6.99 18.00
CA LYS A 140 2.96 -6.73 19.41
C LYS A 140 4.20 -6.76 20.32
N ARG A 141 5.05 -7.79 20.17
CA ARG A 141 6.30 -7.91 20.96
C ARG A 141 7.25 -6.74 20.68
N LEU A 142 7.54 -6.46 19.41
CA LEU A 142 8.43 -5.37 19.01
C LEU A 142 7.90 -4.02 19.50
N ARG A 143 6.62 -3.74 19.28
CA ARG A 143 5.97 -2.51 19.77
C ARG A 143 6.09 -2.36 21.29
N SER A 144 5.91 -3.43 22.05
CA SER A 144 6.04 -3.38 23.51
C SER A 144 7.47 -3.00 23.94
N LEU A 145 8.49 -3.59 23.30
CA LEU A 145 9.89 -3.28 23.56
C LEU A 145 10.22 -1.83 23.21
N PHE A 146 9.84 -1.37 22.02
CA PHE A 146 10.05 0.02 21.59
C PHE A 146 9.32 1.02 22.50
N SER A 147 8.09 0.71 22.92
CA SER A 147 7.32 1.61 23.78
C SER A 147 7.98 1.78 25.15
N ALA A 148 8.62 0.73 25.68
CA ALA A 148 9.36 0.80 26.94
C ALA A 148 10.59 1.72 26.86
N SER A 149 11.22 1.85 25.67
CA SER A 149 12.31 2.82 25.46
C SER A 149 11.85 4.27 25.27
N LEU A 150 10.58 4.51 24.96
CA LEU A 150 10.03 5.84 24.66
C LEU A 150 9.22 6.44 25.83
N THR A 151 9.58 6.06 27.07
CA THR A 151 8.97 6.66 28.26
C THR A 151 9.47 8.10 28.45
N ILE A 152 8.66 8.91 29.14
CA ILE A 152 9.02 10.32 29.45
C ILE A 152 10.39 10.41 30.13
N GLY A 153 10.71 9.50 31.06
CA GLY A 153 12.00 9.48 31.74
C GLY A 153 13.18 9.21 30.79
N LYS A 154 13.01 8.29 29.84
CA LYS A 154 14.04 8.00 28.83
C LYS A 154 14.18 9.16 27.85
N ILE A 155 13.08 9.77 27.40
CA ILE A 155 13.12 10.95 26.53
C ILE A 155 13.85 12.11 27.23
N LYS A 156 13.51 12.39 28.50
CA LYS A 156 14.20 13.42 29.29
C LYS A 156 15.70 13.14 29.46
N SER A 157 16.12 11.88 29.53
CA SER A 157 17.55 11.54 29.61
C SER A 157 18.34 11.89 28.34
N VAL A 158 17.67 11.99 27.19
CA VAL A 158 18.28 12.36 25.90
C VAL A 158 18.21 13.87 25.63
N ASP A 159 17.42 14.61 26.41
CA ASP A 159 17.24 16.06 26.28
C ASP A 159 18.55 16.87 26.22
N PRO A 160 19.59 16.60 27.04
CA PRO A 160 20.86 17.31 26.94
C PRO A 160 21.56 17.14 25.58
N ILE A 161 21.43 15.94 24.97
CA ILE A 161 22.02 15.62 23.67
C ILE A 161 21.30 16.39 22.57
N ILE A 162 19.96 16.40 22.61
CA ILE A 162 19.12 17.16 21.67
C ILE A 162 19.46 18.65 21.77
N ASN A 163 19.49 19.20 22.99
CA ASN A 163 19.81 20.61 23.21
C ASN A 163 21.21 20.99 22.71
N LYS A 164 22.20 20.10 22.87
CA LYS A 164 23.55 20.32 22.33
C LYS A 164 23.50 20.39 20.79
N ALA A 165 22.90 19.42 20.13
CA ALA A 165 22.77 19.39 18.68
C ALA A 165 21.99 20.61 18.15
N SER A 166 20.93 21.04 18.84
CA SER A 166 20.18 22.25 18.49
C SER A 166 21.04 23.51 18.59
N LYS A 167 21.89 23.63 19.61
CA LYS A 167 22.81 24.78 19.74
C LYS A 167 23.85 24.80 18.62
N GLU A 168 24.40 23.63 18.26
CA GLU A 168 25.33 23.49 17.14
C GLU A 168 24.66 23.89 15.82
N LEU A 169 23.44 23.42 15.58
CA LEU A 169 22.65 23.81 14.40
C LEU A 169 22.39 25.33 14.34
N VAL A 170 22.05 25.95 15.47
CA VAL A 170 21.86 27.42 15.54
C VAL A 170 23.16 28.17 15.25
N ALA A 171 24.31 27.66 15.71
CA ALA A 171 25.61 28.27 15.41
C ALA A 171 25.89 28.26 13.90
N VAL A 172 25.65 27.12 13.23
CA VAL A 172 25.81 27.00 11.77
C VAL A 172 24.90 27.98 11.02
N PHE A 173 23.65 28.15 11.47
CA PHE A 173 22.73 29.12 10.86
C PHE A 173 23.17 30.57 11.05
N LYS A 174 23.80 30.91 12.18
CA LYS A 174 24.35 32.26 12.39
C LYS A 174 25.55 32.55 11.50
N GLU A 175 26.41 31.55 11.28
CA GLU A 175 27.56 31.68 10.38
C GLU A 175 27.16 31.81 8.91
N THR A 176 25.96 31.38 8.55
CA THR A 176 25.39 31.44 7.20
C THR A 176 24.42 32.62 7.00
N GLU A 177 24.40 33.59 7.91
CA GLU A 177 23.55 34.80 7.81
C GLU A 177 23.81 35.56 6.49
N GLY A 178 22.78 35.59 5.62
CA GLY A 178 22.81 36.22 4.29
C GLY A 178 22.93 35.24 3.12
N GLY A 179 23.15 33.95 3.37
CA GLY A 179 23.19 32.89 2.36
C GLY A 179 21.86 32.12 2.22
N VAL A 180 21.63 31.52 1.06
CA VAL A 180 20.57 30.52 0.89
C VAL A 180 21.07 29.21 1.49
N VAL A 181 20.43 28.75 2.58
CA VAL A 181 20.75 27.46 3.19
C VAL A 181 19.74 26.43 2.73
N ASP A 182 20.23 25.36 2.10
CA ASP A 182 19.40 24.21 1.79
C ASP A 182 19.20 23.35 3.04
N VAL A 183 17.94 23.21 3.45
CA VAL A 183 17.55 22.48 4.67
C VAL A 183 17.30 21.00 4.36
N VAL A 184 17.18 20.63 3.08
CA VAL A 184 16.93 19.27 2.63
C VAL A 184 17.79 19.00 1.38
N PRO A 185 18.98 18.39 1.54
CA PRO A 185 19.87 18.10 0.41
C PRO A 185 19.31 17.05 -0.56
#